data_AF-A0A973XG30-F1
#
_entry.id   AF-A0A973XG30-F1
#
_cell.length_a   1.000
_cell.length_b   1.000
_cell.length_c   1.000
_cell.angle_alpha   90.00
_cell.angle_beta   90.00
_cell.angle_gamma   90.00
#
_symmetry.space_group_name_H-M   'P 1'
#
loop_
_entity.id
_entity.type
_entity.pdbx_description
1 polymer ?
#
loop_
_entity_poly.entity_id
_entity_poly.type
_entity_poly.pdbx_seq_one_letter_code
_entity_poly.pdbx_strand_id
1 'polypeptide(L)'
;MARQYSVPEQIPFVEVLPIATDAAGRTGSYISLKNALKAWLVCEVNQGNAAQVTFTPLQAQDVAGTGSKAIAATRIHVNQDRAASDIGAWQAAAAALQLSATLKSKIAIFEIVPEQVLDVTNGFRTLTVQTSASNAANITKAMLVYLPAYMQAAPPSTLIN
;
A
#
# COMPACT_ATOMS: atom_id res chain seq x y z
N MET A 1 -23.33 21.55 14.46
CA MET A 1 -23.25 20.10 14.72
C MET A 1 -22.36 19.50 13.63
N ALA A 2 -21.13 19.11 13.95
CA ALA A 2 -20.25 18.51 12.95
C ALA A 2 -20.83 17.16 12.55
N ARG A 3 -21.21 17.01 11.28
CA ARG A 3 -21.70 15.74 10.74
C ARG A 3 -20.57 14.72 10.89
N GLN A 4 -20.83 13.68 11.67
CA GLN A 4 -19.88 12.64 12.03
C GLN A 4 -19.40 11.96 10.73
N TYR A 5 -18.11 12.07 10.41
CA TYR A 5 -17.53 11.35 9.26
C TYR A 5 -17.66 9.86 9.51
N SER A 6 -18.41 9.15 8.66
CA SER A 6 -18.52 7.70 8.69
C SER A 6 -17.45 7.12 7.77
N VAL A 7 -16.32 6.72 8.37
CA VAL A 7 -15.19 6.09 7.67
C VAL A 7 -15.62 4.99 6.69
N PRO A 8 -16.47 4.01 7.04
CA PRO A 8 -16.82 2.93 6.12
C PRO A 8 -17.68 3.37 4.92
N GLU A 9 -18.43 4.47 5.04
CA GLU A 9 -19.29 4.97 3.96
C GLU A 9 -18.51 5.83 2.95
N GLN A 10 -17.46 6.51 3.42
CA GLN A 10 -16.78 7.55 2.64
C GLN A 10 -15.36 7.15 2.20
N ILE A 11 -14.73 6.23 2.91
CA ILE A 11 -13.36 5.79 2.68
C ILE A 11 -13.38 4.27 2.47
N PRO A 12 -13.36 3.82 1.21
CA PRO A 12 -13.35 2.40 0.90
C PRO A 12 -11.98 1.79 1.20
N PHE A 13 -12.02 0.56 1.70
CA PHE A 13 -10.86 -0.30 1.96
C PHE A 13 -10.77 -1.34 0.85
N VAL A 14 -9.66 -1.35 0.12
CA VAL A 14 -9.46 -2.23 -1.02
C VAL A 14 -8.28 -3.15 -0.75
N GLU A 15 -8.48 -4.45 -0.87
CA GLU A 15 -7.39 -5.42 -0.74
C GLU A 15 -6.52 -5.38 -2.01
N VAL A 16 -5.21 -5.14 -1.84
CA VAL A 16 -4.24 -5.10 -2.94
C VAL A 16 -3.45 -6.40 -2.99
N LEU A 17 -2.97 -6.86 -1.83
CA LEU A 17 -2.22 -8.09 -1.69
C LEU A 17 -2.91 -8.97 -0.65
N PRO A 18 -3.51 -10.12 -1.05
CA PRO A 18 -4.24 -10.96 -0.12
C PRO A 18 -3.31 -11.60 0.90
N ILE A 19 -3.83 -11.84 2.10
CA ILE A 19 -3.07 -12.49 3.16
C ILE A 19 -2.58 -13.87 2.70
N ALA A 20 -1.26 -14.05 2.65
CA ALA A 20 -0.67 -15.36 2.44
C ALA A 20 0.78 -15.37 2.91
N THR A 21 1.30 -16.59 3.04
CA THR A 21 2.72 -16.88 3.17
C THR A 21 3.34 -17.07 1.80
N ASP A 22 4.59 -16.64 1.63
CA ASP A 22 5.37 -16.92 0.43
C ASP A 22 6.86 -16.68 0.65
N ALA A 23 7.68 -17.45 -0.07
CA ALA A 23 9.13 -17.30 -0.05
C ALA A 23 9.68 -16.51 -1.25
N ALA A 24 8.97 -16.49 -2.38
CA ALA A 24 9.49 -15.99 -3.67
C ALA A 24 9.22 -14.49 -3.95
N GLY A 25 8.48 -13.80 -3.08
CA GLY A 25 8.00 -12.45 -3.32
C GLY A 25 6.73 -12.46 -4.17
N ARG A 26 5.83 -11.52 -3.89
CA ARG A 26 4.47 -11.51 -4.46
C ARG A 26 4.13 -10.12 -4.99
N THR A 27 3.40 -10.08 -6.10
CA THR A 27 2.81 -8.86 -6.62
C THR A 27 1.31 -8.89 -6.38
N GLY A 28 0.77 -7.80 -5.86
CA GLY A 28 -0.67 -7.64 -5.64
C GLY A 28 -1.43 -7.31 -6.92
N SER A 29 -2.75 -7.26 -6.81
CA SER A 29 -3.64 -6.78 -7.86
C SER A 29 -3.42 -5.29 -8.12
N TYR A 30 -3.49 -4.89 -9.39
CA TYR A 30 -3.37 -3.49 -9.79
C TYR A 30 -4.71 -2.76 -9.61
N ILE A 31 -4.70 -1.67 -8.85
CA ILE A 31 -5.89 -0.89 -8.49
C ILE A 31 -5.81 0.52 -9.09
N SER A 32 -6.87 0.97 -9.76
CA SER A 32 -6.91 2.29 -10.39
C SER A 32 -7.09 3.40 -9.37
N LEU A 33 -6.25 4.45 -9.45
CA LEU A 33 -6.31 5.65 -8.61
C LEU A 33 -6.90 6.87 -9.34
N LYS A 34 -7.59 6.67 -10.48
CA LYS A 34 -8.12 7.76 -11.32
C LYS A 34 -9.02 8.76 -10.57
N ASN A 35 -9.68 8.33 -9.50
CA ASN A 35 -10.60 9.15 -8.70
C ASN A 35 -10.10 9.43 -7.28
N ALA A 36 -8.83 9.16 -6.97
CA ALA A 36 -8.26 9.35 -5.63
C ALA A 36 -7.49 10.67 -5.55
N LEU A 37 -7.74 11.47 -4.50
CA LEU A 37 -6.91 12.64 -4.17
C LEU A 37 -5.64 12.22 -3.43
N LYS A 38 -5.81 11.28 -2.52
CA LYS A 38 -4.75 10.71 -1.71
C LYS A 38 -5.10 9.26 -1.42
N ALA A 39 -4.10 8.40 -1.38
CA ALA A 39 -4.25 7.04 -0.94
C ALA A 39 -3.17 6.69 0.09
N TRP A 40 -3.46 5.70 0.91
CA TRP A 40 -2.56 5.12 1.88
C TRP A 40 -2.48 3.64 1.57
N LEU A 41 -1.30 3.19 1.18
CA LEU A 41 -1.03 1.78 1.01
C LEU A 41 -0.48 1.25 2.33
N VAL A 42 -1.32 0.48 3.01
CA VAL A 42 -1.07 -0.13 4.32
C VAL A 42 -0.55 -1.54 4.08
N CYS A 43 0.75 -1.74 4.27
CA CYS A 43 1.42 -3.02 4.15
C CYS A 43 1.70 -3.59 5.54
N GLU A 44 1.40 -4.86 5.75
CA GLU A 44 1.66 -5.55 7.01
C GLU A 44 2.45 -6.83 6.77
N VAL A 45 3.34 -7.12 7.71
CA VAL A 45 4.01 -8.41 7.80
C VAL A 45 3.96 -8.92 9.23
N ASN A 46 3.58 -10.18 9.39
CA ASN A 46 3.81 -10.94 10.61
C ASN A 46 4.97 -11.91 10.36
N GLN A 47 6.10 -11.67 11.02
CA GLN A 47 7.31 -12.44 10.77
C GLN A 47 7.42 -13.67 11.67
N GLY A 48 7.28 -14.87 11.07
CA GLY A 48 7.62 -16.14 11.70
C GLY A 48 9.10 -16.54 11.54
N ASN A 49 9.88 -15.82 10.75
CA ASN A 49 11.31 -16.06 10.54
C ASN A 49 12.10 -14.75 10.42
N ALA A 50 13.38 -14.78 10.79
CA ALA A 50 14.31 -13.64 10.73
C ALA A 50 14.75 -13.26 9.30
N ALA A 51 13.82 -13.21 8.36
CA ALA A 51 14.06 -12.80 6.98
C ALA A 51 13.45 -11.42 6.74
N GLN A 52 14.23 -10.53 6.12
CA GLN A 52 13.77 -9.20 5.74
C GLN A 52 12.67 -9.31 4.67
N VAL A 53 11.78 -8.33 4.65
CA VAL A 53 10.74 -8.18 3.62
C VAL A 53 10.81 -6.73 3.14
N THR A 54 10.92 -6.56 1.84
CA THR A 54 10.85 -5.23 1.22
C THR A 54 9.50 -5.05 0.58
N PHE A 55 8.81 -3.96 0.91
CA PHE A 55 7.59 -3.54 0.23
C PHE A 55 7.95 -2.46 -0.80
N THR A 56 7.58 -2.69 -2.06
CA THR A 56 7.82 -1.78 -3.18
C THR A 56 6.48 -1.48 -3.87
N PRO A 57 5.89 -0.29 -3.65
CA PRO A 57 4.74 0.12 -4.41
C PRO A 57 5.12 0.34 -5.88
N LEU A 58 4.32 -0.21 -6.79
CA LEU A 58 4.51 -0.10 -8.23
C LEU A 58 3.35 0.67 -8.85
N GLN A 59 3.66 1.44 -9.90
CA GLN A 59 2.71 2.12 -10.75
C GLN A 59 2.61 1.44 -12.11
N ALA A 60 1.41 1.41 -12.70
CA ALA A 60 1.17 0.91 -14.06
C ALA A 60 0.20 1.83 -14.82
N GLN A 61 0.14 1.64 -16.15
CA GLN A 61 -0.75 2.39 -17.04
C GLN A 61 -2.20 1.87 -16.97
N ASP A 62 -2.39 0.59 -16.66
CA ASP A 62 -3.69 -0.08 -16.59
C ASP A 62 -3.75 -1.13 -15.47
N VAL A 63 -4.90 -1.77 -15.30
CA VAL A 63 -5.13 -2.85 -14.31
C VAL A 63 -4.48 -4.18 -14.70
N ALA A 64 -3.97 -4.30 -15.94
CA ALA A 64 -3.21 -5.46 -16.38
C ALA A 64 -1.71 -5.37 -15.99
N GLY A 65 -1.27 -4.20 -15.50
CA GLY A 65 0.11 -3.98 -15.08
C GLY A 65 1.03 -3.51 -16.22
N THR A 66 0.48 -2.96 -17.31
CA THR A 66 1.25 -2.49 -18.46
C THR A 66 2.25 -1.41 -18.04
N GLY A 67 3.52 -1.62 -18.41
CA GLY A 67 4.62 -0.68 -18.15
C GLY A 67 5.03 -0.58 -16.67
N SER A 68 4.65 -1.55 -15.83
CA SER A 68 4.81 -1.49 -14.38
C SER A 68 6.23 -1.11 -13.96
N LYS A 69 6.34 -0.11 -13.08
CA LYS A 69 7.60 0.41 -12.54
C LYS A 69 7.41 0.89 -11.10
N ALA A 70 8.50 1.08 -10.36
CA ALA A 70 8.42 1.68 -9.03
C ALA A 70 7.82 3.09 -9.08
N ILE A 71 7.13 3.47 -8.01
CA ILE A 71 6.68 4.85 -7.80
C ILE A 71 7.87 5.79 -7.56
N ALA A 72 7.64 7.10 -7.65
CA ALA A 72 8.61 8.06 -7.13
C ALA A 72 8.70 7.98 -5.59
N ALA A 73 9.76 8.55 -5.02
CA ALA A 73 9.95 8.54 -3.57
C ALA A 73 8.77 9.22 -2.85
N THR A 74 8.23 8.57 -1.83
CA THR A 74 7.11 9.09 -1.05
C THR A 74 7.34 8.99 0.45
N ARG A 75 6.52 9.68 1.24
CA ARG A 75 6.56 9.62 2.70
C ARG A 75 6.08 8.26 3.19
N ILE A 76 6.84 7.71 4.13
CA ILE A 76 6.60 6.38 4.69
C ILE A 76 6.50 6.52 6.19
N HIS A 77 5.47 5.93 6.78
CA HIS A 77 5.30 5.80 8.22
C HIS A 77 5.38 4.33 8.59
N VAL A 78 6.26 3.96 9.51
CA VAL A 78 6.51 2.56 9.85
C VAL A 78 6.44 2.33 11.35
N ASN A 79 5.84 1.21 11.73
CA ASN A 79 5.97 0.65 13.06
C ASN A 79 6.53 -0.77 12.93
N GLN A 80 7.72 -0.97 13.46
CA GLN A 80 8.47 -2.23 13.37
C GLN A 80 8.24 -3.18 14.56
N ASP A 81 7.49 -2.75 15.59
CA ASP A 81 7.08 -3.60 16.70
C ASP A 81 5.68 -3.18 17.19
N ARG A 82 4.66 -3.72 16.51
CA ARG A 82 3.25 -3.46 16.87
C ARG A 82 2.85 -4.04 18.23
N ALA A 83 3.64 -4.95 18.80
CA ALA A 83 3.34 -5.48 20.12
C ALA A 83 3.86 -4.54 21.23
N ALA A 84 4.88 -3.73 20.95
CA ALA A 84 5.47 -2.80 21.91
C ALA A 84 4.80 -1.41 21.90
N SER A 85 4.31 -0.95 20.74
CA SER A 85 3.65 0.35 20.61
C SER A 85 2.72 0.37 19.41
N ASP A 86 1.70 1.24 19.46
CA ASP A 86 0.87 1.60 18.30
C ASP A 86 1.44 2.79 17.53
N ILE A 87 2.49 3.43 18.04
CA ILE A 87 3.08 4.64 17.45
C ILE A 87 4.15 4.24 16.44
N GLY A 88 3.97 4.63 15.18
CA GLY A 88 4.99 4.54 14.15
C GLY A 88 5.86 5.79 14.05
N ALA A 89 6.97 5.69 13.33
CA ALA A 89 7.86 6.78 13.03
C ALA A 89 7.91 7.07 11.52
N TRP A 90 8.04 8.34 11.17
CA TRP A 90 8.30 8.76 9.80
C TRP A 90 9.70 8.32 9.36
N GLN A 91 9.79 7.81 8.15
CA GLN A 91 11.05 7.46 7.50
C GLN A 91 11.43 8.51 6.46
N ALA A 92 12.68 8.47 6.00
CA ALA A 92 13.08 9.20 4.81
C ALA A 92 12.21 8.79 3.62
N ALA A 93 11.90 9.75 2.75
CA ALA A 93 11.07 9.46 1.59
C ALA A 93 11.78 8.48 0.65
N ALA A 94 11.09 7.42 0.24
CA ALA A 94 11.65 6.38 -0.62
C ALA A 94 10.55 5.73 -1.47
N ALA A 95 10.98 5.04 -2.54
CA ALA A 95 10.09 4.27 -3.42
C ALA A 95 9.88 2.83 -2.93
N ALA A 96 10.67 2.38 -1.95
CA ALA A 96 10.59 1.06 -1.35
C ALA A 96 11.02 1.14 0.11
N LEU A 97 10.52 0.21 0.94
CA LEU A 97 10.92 0.09 2.34
C LEU A 97 11.32 -1.36 2.65
N GLN A 98 12.57 -1.54 3.08
CA GLN A 98 13.04 -2.80 3.63
C GLN A 98 12.79 -2.81 5.14
N LEU A 99 12.04 -3.80 5.62
CA LEU A 99 11.81 -4.00 7.04
C LEU A 99 12.96 -4.75 7.70
N SER A 100 13.14 -4.54 9.01
CA SER A 100 14.13 -5.26 9.80
C SER A 100 13.84 -6.77 9.83
N ALA A 101 14.87 -7.57 10.11
CA ALA A 101 14.78 -9.02 10.27
C ALA A 101 14.27 -9.45 11.66
N THR A 102 14.05 -8.51 12.59
CA THR A 102 13.65 -8.83 13.97
C THR A 102 12.25 -9.44 13.99
N LEU A 103 12.08 -10.66 14.51
CA LEU A 103 10.81 -11.39 14.52
C LEU A 103 9.72 -10.64 15.29
N LYS A 104 8.93 -9.85 14.57
CA LYS A 104 7.87 -8.99 15.08
C LYS A 104 6.80 -8.81 14.02
N SER A 105 5.61 -8.42 14.48
CA SER A 105 4.56 -7.90 13.60
C SER A 105 4.85 -6.44 13.28
N LYS A 106 4.81 -6.09 12.00
CA LYS A 106 5.17 -4.78 11.48
C LYS A 106 4.09 -4.24 10.54
N ILE A 107 4.01 -2.93 10.47
CA ILE A 107 3.14 -2.19 9.55
C ILE A 107 3.94 -1.06 8.92
N ALA A 108 3.79 -0.89 7.61
CA ALA A 108 4.36 0.18 6.83
C ALA A 108 3.24 0.84 6.02
N ILE A 109 3.15 2.15 6.10
CA ILE A 109 2.14 2.95 5.42
C ILE A 109 2.85 3.88 4.45
N PHE A 110 2.60 3.70 3.16
CA PHE A 110 3.06 4.61 2.11
C PHE A 110 1.95 5.61 1.83
N GLU A 111 2.24 6.90 1.99
CA GLU A 111 1.32 7.94 1.55
C GLU A 111 1.45 8.14 0.04
N ILE A 112 0.38 7.97 -0.72
CA ILE A 112 0.39 8.13 -2.17
C ILE A 112 -0.46 9.35 -2.50
N VAL A 113 0.20 10.40 -2.98
CA VAL A 113 -0.47 11.53 -3.64
C VAL A 113 -0.23 11.34 -5.13
N PRO A 114 -1.26 10.91 -5.91
CA PRO A 114 -1.06 10.49 -7.31
C PRO A 114 -0.28 11.50 -8.16
N GLU A 115 -0.58 12.79 -8.03
CA GLU A 115 0.08 13.86 -8.80
C GLU A 115 1.56 14.08 -8.46
N GLN A 116 2.00 13.67 -7.27
CA GLN A 116 3.38 13.84 -6.80
C GLN A 116 4.23 12.59 -7.01
N VAL A 117 3.58 11.42 -7.00
CA VAL A 117 4.24 10.12 -6.85
C VAL A 117 4.10 9.25 -8.10
N LEU A 118 3.04 9.43 -8.88
CA LEU A 118 2.79 8.71 -10.12
C LEU A 118 3.15 9.56 -11.33
N ASP A 119 3.54 8.88 -12.40
CA ASP A 119 3.82 9.47 -13.71
C ASP A 119 2.51 9.70 -14.49
N VAL A 120 1.65 10.55 -13.93
CA VAL A 120 0.30 10.81 -14.44
C VAL A 120 0.31 11.38 -15.87
N THR A 121 1.37 12.13 -16.23
CA THR A 121 1.56 12.71 -17.57
C THR A 121 1.74 11.62 -18.63
N ASN A 122 2.46 10.53 -18.30
CA ASN A 122 2.64 9.38 -19.18
C ASN A 122 1.54 8.31 -19.01
N GLY A 123 0.43 8.66 -18.38
CA GLY A 123 -0.75 7.81 -18.25
C GLY A 123 -0.71 6.78 -17.12
N PHE A 124 0.30 6.82 -16.23
CA PHE A 124 0.36 5.93 -15.07
C PHE A 124 -0.67 6.36 -14.02
N ARG A 125 -1.70 5.53 -13.82
CA ARG A 125 -2.82 5.82 -12.92
C ARG A 125 -3.20 4.65 -12.02
N THR A 126 -2.46 3.55 -12.10
CA THR A 126 -2.76 2.32 -11.39
C THR A 126 -1.65 2.01 -10.39
N LEU A 127 -1.98 1.48 -9.22
CA LEU A 127 -1.05 1.15 -8.14
C LEU A 127 -1.17 -0.32 -7.74
N THR A 128 -0.05 -0.96 -7.45
CA THR A 128 0.03 -2.23 -6.73
C THR A 128 1.16 -2.18 -5.70
N VAL A 129 1.36 -3.26 -4.95
CA VAL A 129 2.56 -3.47 -4.15
C VAL A 129 3.20 -4.81 -4.48
N GLN A 130 4.53 -4.80 -4.51
CA GLN A 130 5.35 -5.99 -4.62
C GLN A 130 6.12 -6.22 -3.32
N THR A 131 6.21 -7.48 -2.89
CA THR A 131 7.10 -7.92 -1.82
C THR A 131 8.36 -8.56 -2.41
N SER A 132 9.51 -8.36 -1.77
CA SER A 132 10.71 -9.14 -2.07
C SER A 132 10.55 -10.59 -1.62
N ALA A 133 11.41 -11.46 -2.14
CA ALA A 133 11.62 -12.79 -1.56
C ALA A 133 11.94 -12.68 -0.07
N SER A 134 11.45 -13.65 0.70
CA SER A 134 11.62 -13.73 2.14
C SER A 134 11.58 -15.20 2.60
N ASN A 135 10.80 -15.52 3.62
CA ASN A 135 10.61 -16.87 4.14
C ASN A 135 9.13 -17.24 4.17
N ALA A 136 8.81 -18.51 3.89
CA ALA A 136 7.44 -19.01 3.91
C ALA A 136 6.75 -18.93 5.29
N ALA A 137 7.50 -18.72 6.39
CA ALA A 137 6.92 -18.45 7.70
C ALA A 137 6.47 -16.98 7.88
N ASN A 138 6.83 -16.08 6.97
CA ASN A 138 6.42 -14.69 7.01
C ASN A 138 5.09 -14.52 6.27
N ILE A 139 4.11 -13.93 6.95
CA ILE A 139 2.79 -13.66 6.39
C ILE A 139 2.74 -12.19 5.98
N THR A 140 2.43 -11.91 4.72
CA THR A 140 2.32 -10.54 4.20
C THR A 140 0.90 -10.26 3.71
N LYS A 141 0.44 -9.02 3.90
CA LYS A 141 -0.80 -8.50 3.30
C LYS A 141 -0.65 -7.01 2.98
N ALA A 142 -1.48 -6.50 2.08
CA ALA A 142 -1.55 -5.07 1.82
C ALA A 142 -2.96 -4.62 1.45
N MET A 143 -3.31 -3.45 1.97
CA MET A 143 -4.60 -2.80 1.77
C MET A 143 -4.39 -1.37 1.30
N LEU A 144 -5.24 -0.92 0.39
CA LEU A 144 -5.31 0.45 -0.07
C LEU A 144 -6.52 1.12 0.58
N VAL A 145 -6.26 2.26 1.20
CA VAL A 145 -7.29 3.16 1.73
C VAL A 145 -7.18 4.44 0.94
N TYR A 146 -8.23 4.91 0.29
CA TYR A 146 -8.15 6.14 -0.52
C TYR A 146 -9.22 7.16 -0.16
N LEU A 147 -8.81 8.42 -0.23
CA LEU A 147 -9.69 9.57 -0.16
C LEU A 147 -10.17 9.91 -1.58
N PRO A 148 -11.46 9.74 -1.89
CA PRO A 148 -11.99 10.06 -3.21
C PRO A 148 -11.99 11.58 -3.48
N ALA A 149 -11.80 11.96 -4.74
CA ALA A 149 -11.87 13.36 -5.19
C ALA A 149 -13.26 13.98 -5.12
N TYR A 150 -14.29 13.14 -5.14
CA TYR A 150 -15.67 13.54 -5.03
C TYR A 150 -16.29 12.82 -3.83
N MET A 151 -16.74 13.59 -2.84
CA MET A 151 -17.54 13.03 -1.73
C MET A 151 -18.93 12.70 -2.25
N GLN A 152 -19.19 11.41 -2.45
CA GLN A 152 -20.50 10.88 -2.86
C GLN A 152 -20.92 9.81 -1.85
N ALA A 153 -22.23 9.60 -1.70
CA ALA A 153 -22.78 8.59 -0.78
C ALA A 153 -22.32 7.16 -1.09
N ALA A 154 -21.88 6.91 -2.34
CA ALA A 154 -21.19 5.70 -2.76
C ALA A 154 -19.97 6.11 -3.61
N PRO A 155 -18.74 5.98 -3.12
CA PRO A 155 -17.55 6.27 -3.91
C PRO A 155 -17.42 5.28 -5.09
N PRO A 156 -16.93 5.73 -6.26
CA PRO A 156 -16.77 4.85 -7.41
C PRO A 156 -15.75 3.73 -7.11
N SER A 157 -16.10 2.51 -7.51
CA SER A 157 -15.21 1.34 -7.37
C SER A 157 -13.90 1.55 -8.12
N THR A 158 -12.79 1.24 -7.46
CA THR A 158 -11.45 1.21 -8.06
C THR A 158 -11.07 -0.17 -8.58
N LEU A 159 -11.88 -1.19 -8.27
CA LEU A 159 -11.88 -2.49 -8.94
C LEU A 159 -12.64 -2.32 -10.26
N ILE A 160 -11.91 -2.29 -11.37
CA ILE A 160 -12.48 -2.32 -12.72
C ILE A 160 -12.04 -3.66 -13.31
N ASN A 161 -13.00 -4.58 -13.50
CA ASN A 161 -12.82 -5.74 -14.38
C ASN A 161 -12.90 -5.28 -15.84
#